data_AF-A0A1H0N9U6-F1
#
_entry.id   AF-A0A1H0N9U6-F1
#
_cell.length_a   1.000
_cell.length_b   1.000
_cell.length_c   1.000
_cell.angle_alpha   90.00
_cell.angle_beta   90.00
_cell.angle_gamma   90.00
#
_symmetry.space_group_name_H-M   'P 1'
#
loop_
_entity.id
_entity.type
_entity.pdbx_description
1 polymer ?
#
loop_
_entity_poly.entity_id
_entity_poly.type
_entity_poly.pdbx_seq_one_letter_code
_entity_poly.pdbx_strand_id
1 'polypeptide(L)'
;MVRKTLGTDPYWAAPPHQPVEMLNVLRGLVRGGKISERDASAVLDRWSCAAVETLDFTTSVNGRIWELRDSLSAYDAAYVATAELYESVLVTGDTRLAGAPRPRCEIRLVR
;
A
#
# COMPACT_ATOMS: atom_id res chain seq x y z
N MET A 1 13.78 -10.03 -2.79
CA MET A 1 14.03 -9.35 -1.50
C MET A 1 12.71 -9.10 -0.77
N VAL A 2 11.66 -8.72 -1.50
CA VAL A 2 10.26 -8.56 -1.03
C VAL A 2 9.79 -9.63 -0.03
N ARG A 3 9.86 -10.92 -0.37
CA ARG A 3 9.36 -12.01 0.50
C ARG A 3 10.09 -12.11 1.84
N LYS A 4 11.36 -11.65 1.91
CA LYS A 4 12.12 -11.59 3.15
C LYS A 4 11.64 -10.43 4.02
N THR A 5 11.46 -9.24 3.44
CA THR A 5 10.92 -8.06 4.15
C THR A 5 9.48 -8.27 4.63
N LEU A 6 8.64 -8.92 3.83
CA LEU A 6 7.27 -9.26 4.21
C LEU A 6 7.20 -10.37 5.27
N GLY A 7 8.24 -11.21 5.37
CA GLY A 7 8.30 -12.31 6.34
C GLY A 7 8.95 -11.96 7.67
N THR A 8 9.51 -10.75 7.82
CA THR A 8 10.18 -10.31 9.06
C THR A 8 9.24 -9.64 10.06
N ASP A 9 8.14 -9.05 9.59
CA ASP A 9 7.15 -8.41 10.43
C ASP A 9 5.82 -9.16 10.32
N PRO A 10 5.22 -9.60 11.45
CA PRO A 10 3.91 -10.23 11.42
C PRO A 10 2.74 -9.25 11.32
N TYR A 11 2.97 -7.94 11.52
CA TYR A 11 1.92 -6.92 11.54
C TYR A 11 2.05 -6.00 10.33
N TRP A 12 1.03 -6.03 9.47
CA TRP A 12 0.94 -5.16 8.31
C TRP A 12 -0.32 -4.32 8.41
N ALA A 13 -0.25 -3.09 7.94
CA ALA A 13 -1.40 -2.21 7.86
C ALA A 13 -1.40 -1.43 6.55
N ALA A 14 -2.58 -1.03 6.07
CA ALA A 14 -2.74 -0.29 4.84
C ALA A 14 -3.92 0.68 4.88
N PRO A 15 -3.89 1.75 4.07
CA PRO A 15 -5.06 2.60 3.81
C PRO A 15 -6.30 1.84 3.31
N PRO A 16 -7.52 2.37 3.51
CA PRO A 16 -8.78 1.70 3.14
C PRO A 16 -8.96 1.44 1.65
N HIS A 17 -8.22 2.15 0.78
CA HIS A 17 -8.31 1.98 -0.67
C HIS A 17 -7.39 0.88 -1.22
N GLN A 18 -6.45 0.36 -0.43
CA GLN A 18 -5.52 -0.70 -0.86
C GLN A 18 -6.23 -1.95 -1.42
N PRO A 19 -7.33 -2.45 -0.83
CA PRO A 19 -8.09 -3.56 -1.40
C PRO A 19 -8.54 -3.33 -2.85
N VAL A 20 -9.02 -2.13 -3.14
CA VAL A 20 -9.53 -1.79 -4.48
C VAL A 20 -8.39 -1.69 -5.49
N GLU A 21 -7.22 -1.20 -5.08
CA GLU A 21 -6.02 -1.19 -5.92
C GLU A 21 -5.58 -2.62 -6.29
N MET A 22 -5.53 -3.52 -5.30
CA MET A 22 -5.21 -4.93 -5.53
C MET A 22 -6.20 -5.60 -6.51
N LEU A 23 -7.50 -5.40 -6.28
CA LEU A 23 -8.55 -5.93 -7.15
C LEU A 23 -8.44 -5.39 -8.58
N ASN A 24 -8.10 -4.11 -8.75
CA ASN A 24 -7.95 -3.51 -10.07
C ASN A 24 -6.74 -4.09 -10.83
N VAL A 25 -5.62 -4.35 -10.13
CA VAL A 25 -4.46 -5.04 -10.71
C VAL A 25 -4.83 -6.45 -11.17
N LEU A 26 -5.48 -7.25 -10.30
CA LEU A 26 -5.90 -8.61 -10.64
C LEU A 26 -6.86 -8.62 -11.83
N ARG A 27 -7.84 -7.71 -11.83
CA ARG A 27 -8.77 -7.53 -12.96
C ARG A 27 -8.03 -7.24 -14.27
N GLY A 28 -7.03 -6.37 -14.23
CA GLY A 28 -6.21 -6.04 -15.39
C GLY A 28 -5.43 -7.26 -15.93
N LEU A 29 -4.81 -8.03 -15.03
CA LEU A 29 -4.04 -9.22 -15.38
C LEU A 29 -4.91 -10.32 -15.99
N VAL A 30 -6.10 -10.57 -15.44
CA VAL A 30 -7.07 -11.53 -15.98
C VAL A 30 -7.54 -11.08 -17.36
N ARG A 31 -8.01 -9.82 -17.49
CA ARG A 31 -8.48 -9.29 -18.79
C ARG A 31 -7.39 -9.26 -19.86
N GLY A 32 -6.13 -9.11 -19.45
CA GLY A 32 -4.97 -9.15 -20.34
C GLY A 32 -4.43 -10.55 -20.63
N GLY A 33 -5.08 -11.61 -20.12
CA GLY A 33 -4.64 -13.00 -20.30
C GLY A 33 -3.28 -13.31 -19.67
N LYS A 34 -2.84 -12.53 -18.67
CA LYS A 34 -1.55 -12.70 -17.99
C LYS A 34 -1.61 -13.74 -16.88
N ILE A 35 -2.79 -13.90 -16.28
CA ILE A 35 -3.11 -14.94 -15.29
C ILE A 35 -4.49 -15.50 -15.58
N SER A 36 -4.77 -16.73 -15.14
CA SER A 36 -6.12 -17.30 -15.21
C SER A 36 -7.03 -16.74 -14.10
N GLU A 37 -8.34 -16.86 -14.26
CA GLU A 37 -9.31 -16.56 -13.20
C GLU A 37 -9.03 -17.39 -11.93
N ARG A 38 -8.67 -18.67 -12.12
CA ARG A 38 -8.29 -19.57 -11.02
C ARG A 38 -7.08 -19.05 -10.25
N ASP A 39 -6.06 -18.56 -10.95
CA ASP A 39 -4.86 -18.01 -10.31
C ASP A 39 -5.18 -16.72 -9.56
N ALA A 40 -6.04 -15.86 -10.13
CA ALA A 40 -6.51 -14.65 -9.46
C ALA A 40 -7.28 -14.94 -8.18
N SER A 41 -8.21 -15.91 -8.21
CA SER A 41 -8.93 -16.36 -7.00
C SER A 41 -7.97 -16.89 -5.93
N ALA A 42 -6.98 -17.72 -6.33
CA ALA A 42 -5.99 -18.22 -5.39
C ALA A 42 -5.13 -17.10 -4.76
N VAL A 43 -4.92 -15.97 -5.46
CA VAL A 43 -4.26 -14.78 -4.89
C VAL A 43 -5.18 -14.10 -3.88
N LEU A 44 -6.46 -13.92 -4.19
CA LEU A 44 -7.44 -13.33 -3.27
C LEU A 44 -7.59 -14.14 -1.99
N ASP A 45 -7.65 -15.46 -2.09
CA ASP A 45 -7.72 -16.35 -0.92
C ASP A 45 -6.50 -16.17 -0.01
N ARG A 46 -5.29 -16.15 -0.60
CA ARG A 46 -4.06 -15.92 0.16
C ARG A 46 -4.01 -14.52 0.78
N TRP A 47 -4.47 -13.49 0.08
CA TRP A 47 -4.51 -12.13 0.59
C TRP A 47 -5.51 -11.98 1.74
N SER A 48 -6.66 -12.66 1.65
CA SER A 48 -7.68 -12.67 2.72
C SER A 48 -7.19 -13.36 3.99
N CYS A 49 -6.23 -14.29 3.86
CA CYS A 49 -5.54 -14.89 5.00
C CYS A 49 -4.36 -14.05 5.53
N ALA A 50 -3.94 -12.99 4.83
CA ALA A 50 -2.88 -12.11 5.31
C ALA A 50 -3.45 -11.13 6.35
N ALA A 51 -2.75 -10.99 7.48
CA ALA A 51 -3.11 -10.05 8.53
C ALA A 51 -2.69 -8.61 8.16
N VAL A 52 -3.40 -8.01 7.18
CA VAL A 52 -3.25 -6.59 6.84
C VAL A 52 -4.40 -5.82 7.49
N GLU A 53 -4.10 -5.08 8.54
CA GLU A 53 -5.04 -4.18 9.20
C GLU A 53 -5.41 -3.01 8.27
N THR A 54 -6.69 -2.64 8.24
CA THR A 54 -7.13 -1.44 7.52
C THR A 54 -7.07 -0.25 8.46
N LEU A 55 -6.31 0.78 8.10
CA LEU A 55 -6.18 2.02 8.87
C LEU A 55 -7.26 3.02 8.45
N ASP A 56 -7.93 3.62 9.42
CA ASP A 56 -8.98 4.60 9.16
C ASP A 56 -8.43 5.96 8.69
N PHE A 57 -9.17 6.60 7.78
CA PHE A 57 -8.90 7.99 7.38
C PHE A 57 -9.48 8.97 8.38
N THR A 58 -8.77 9.14 9.48
CA THR A 58 -9.07 10.17 10.47
C THR A 58 -8.95 11.58 9.87
N THR A 59 -9.51 12.59 10.54
CA THR A 59 -9.37 14.01 10.14
C THR A 59 -7.91 14.41 9.97
N SER A 60 -7.01 13.92 10.85
CA SER A 60 -5.57 14.18 10.77
C SER A 60 -4.94 13.55 9.54
N VAL A 61 -5.33 12.31 9.19
CA VAL A 61 -4.88 11.64 7.97
C VAL A 61 -5.33 12.43 6.74
N ASN A 62 -6.60 12.82 6.67
CA ASN A 62 -7.12 13.60 5.56
C ASN A 62 -6.41 14.96 5.41
N GLY A 63 -6.15 15.65 6.53
CA GLY A 63 -5.39 16.90 6.54
C GLY A 63 -3.98 16.71 5.99
N ARG A 64 -3.29 15.63 6.39
CA ARG A 64 -1.94 15.36 5.92
C ARG A 64 -1.88 14.94 4.45
N ILE A 65 -2.85 14.15 3.99
CA ILE A 65 -3.03 13.85 2.55
C ILE A 65 -3.14 15.15 1.76
N TRP A 66 -3.94 16.09 2.24
CA TRP A 66 -4.11 17.39 1.58
C TRP A 66 -2.82 18.23 1.56
N GLU A 67 -2.02 18.21 2.62
CA GLU A 67 -0.71 18.90 2.64
C GLU A 67 0.27 18.35 1.60
N LEU A 68 0.20 17.06 1.26
CA LEU A 68 1.10 16.37 0.33
C LEU A 68 0.70 16.52 -1.16
N ARG A 69 -0.47 17.12 -1.43
CA ARG A 69 -1.11 17.16 -2.77
C ARG A 69 -0.26 17.77 -3.89
N ASP A 70 0.68 18.65 -3.57
CA ASP A 70 1.51 19.33 -4.56
C ASP A 70 2.62 18.40 -5.10
N SER A 71 2.82 17.22 -4.50
CA SER A 71 3.89 16.27 -4.86
C SER A 71 3.42 14.84 -5.07
N LEU A 72 2.28 14.45 -4.47
CA LEU A 72 1.76 13.09 -4.52
C LEU A 72 0.28 13.11 -4.94
N SER A 73 -0.14 12.04 -5.64
CA SER A 73 -1.57 11.78 -5.80
C SER A 73 -2.22 11.54 -4.44
N ALA A 74 -3.53 11.75 -4.30
CA ALA A 74 -4.22 11.47 -3.03
C ALA A 74 -4.07 10.00 -2.59
N TYR A 75 -3.99 9.07 -3.55
CA TYR A 75 -3.77 7.65 -3.30
C TYR A 75 -2.38 7.38 -2.72
N ASP A 76 -1.33 7.95 -3.33
CA ASP A 76 0.05 7.80 -2.85
C ASP A 76 0.26 8.54 -1.52
N ALA A 77 -0.31 9.73 -1.38
CA ALA A 77 -0.24 10.54 -0.17
C ALA A 77 -0.89 9.83 1.02
N ALA A 78 -1.95 9.04 0.81
CA ALA A 78 -2.59 8.29 1.87
C ALA A 78 -1.64 7.26 2.52
N TYR A 79 -0.83 6.55 1.73
CA TYR A 79 0.17 5.63 2.28
C TYR A 79 1.21 6.35 3.14
N VAL A 80 1.71 7.51 2.68
CA VAL A 80 2.67 8.32 3.44
C VAL A 80 2.03 8.88 4.70
N ALA A 81 0.84 9.47 4.59
CA ALA A 81 0.13 10.08 5.71
C ALA A 81 -0.23 9.08 6.81
N THR A 82 -0.71 7.88 6.45
CA THR A 82 -0.98 6.83 7.43
C THR A 82 0.32 6.34 8.09
N ALA A 83 1.39 6.13 7.32
CA ALA A 83 2.67 5.72 7.89
C ALA A 83 3.24 6.76 8.86
N GLU A 84 3.15 8.06 8.51
CA GLU A 84 3.57 9.16 9.39
C GLU A 84 2.76 9.23 10.69
N LEU A 85 1.43 9.12 10.61
CA LEU A 85 0.55 9.33 11.77
C LEU A 85 0.41 8.10 12.68
N TYR A 86 0.68 6.91 12.16
CA TYR A 86 0.74 5.66 12.92
C TYR A 86 2.18 5.24 13.25
N GLU A 87 3.15 6.16 13.11
CA GLU A 87 4.58 5.94 13.45
C GLU A 87 5.16 4.64 12.85
N SER A 88 4.76 4.32 11.62
CA SER A 88 5.04 3.06 10.95
C SER A 88 6.03 3.24 9.80
N VAL A 89 6.76 2.17 9.44
CA VAL A 89 7.63 2.16 8.27
C VAL A 89 6.77 1.94 7.02
N LEU A 90 6.84 2.85 6.04
CA LEU A 90 6.21 2.65 4.75
C LEU A 90 7.06 1.71 3.90
N VAL A 91 6.60 0.48 3.68
CA VAL A 91 7.22 -0.46 2.75
C VAL A 91 6.55 -0.32 1.38
N THR A 92 7.33 0.01 0.35
CA THR A 92 6.80 0.22 -1.01
C THR A 92 7.73 -0.34 -2.07
N GLY A 93 7.17 -0.76 -3.21
CA GLY A 93 7.92 -1.06 -4.43
C GLY A 93 8.11 0.16 -5.34
N ASP A 94 7.43 1.27 -5.06
CA ASP A 94 7.48 2.47 -5.88
C ASP A 94 8.63 3.39 -5.47
N THR A 95 9.60 3.53 -6.37
CA THR A 95 10.74 4.44 -6.22
C THR A 95 10.36 5.92 -6.10
N ARG A 96 9.20 6.33 -6.64
CA ARG A 96 8.73 7.71 -6.58
C ARG A 96 8.27 8.07 -5.18
N LEU A 97 7.55 7.16 -4.52
CA LEU A 97 7.14 7.31 -3.12
C LEU A 97 8.37 7.40 -2.19
N ALA A 98 9.42 6.62 -2.45
CA ALA A 98 10.68 6.73 -1.72
C ALA A 98 11.38 8.09 -1.89
N GLY A 99 11.04 8.85 -2.93
CA GLY A 99 11.53 10.21 -3.18
C GLY A 99 10.57 11.32 -2.75
N ALA A 100 9.49 11.00 -2.02
CA ALA A 100 8.54 12.00 -1.56
C ALA A 100 9.25 13.13 -0.79
N PRO A 101 8.85 14.40 -0.96
CA PRO A 101 9.49 15.50 -0.24
C PRO A 101 9.05 15.51 1.23
N ARG A 102 10.03 15.45 2.13
CA ARG A 102 9.88 15.58 3.59
C ARG A 102 8.89 14.58 4.24
N PRO A 103 9.04 13.26 4.01
CA PRO A 103 8.31 12.28 4.78
C PRO A 103 8.74 12.35 6.24
N ARG A 104 7.78 12.18 7.15
CA ARG A 104 8.01 12.09 8.60
C ARG A 104 8.12 10.64 9.10
N CYS A 105 8.11 9.68 8.18
CA CYS A 105 8.28 8.24 8.45
C CYS A 105 9.47 7.69 7.63
N GLU A 106 9.99 6.53 8.06
CA GLU A 106 10.93 5.76 7.24
C GLU A 106 10.19 5.18 6.02
N ILE A 107 10.76 5.37 4.83
CA ILE A 107 10.30 4.70 3.61
C ILE A 107 11.31 3.64 3.20
N ARG A 108 10.87 2.38 3.18
CA ARG A 108 11.67 1.22 2.83
C ARG A 108 11.28 0.70 1.46
N LEU A 109 12.15 0.93 0.49
CA LEU A 109 11.99 0.40 -0.87
C LEU A 109 12.28 -1.10 -0.90
N VAL A 110 11.35 -1.88 -1.45
CA VAL A 110 11.56 -3.32 -1.73
C VAL A 110 11.67 -3.54 -3.24
N ARG A 111 12.67 -4.35 -3.63
CA ARG A 111 12.91 -4.78 -5.02
C ARG A 111 12.94 -6.32 -5.13
#